data_AF-A0A0K0JWH8-F1
#
_entry.id   AF-A0A0K0JWH8-F1
#
_cell.length_a   1.000
_cell.length_b   1.000
_cell.length_c   1.000
_cell.angle_alpha   90.00
_cell.angle_beta   90.00
_cell.angle_gamma   90.00
#
_symmetry.space_group_name_H-M   'P 1'
#
loop_
_entity.id
_entity.type
_entity.pdbx_description
1 polymer ?
#
loop_
_entity_poly.entity_id
_entity_poly.type
_entity_poly.pdbx_seq_one_letter_code
_entity_poly.pdbx_strand_id
1 'polypeptide(L)'
;MGKATVDGKKPKAVKKMKDPNAPKRAMSAFFIWMNENRDRIKKPGMSVGDVAKAAGIEWAAMTDKSQWEKRAEEDKKRYEREIAAYKNKQ
;
A
#
# COMPACT_ATOMS: atom_id res chain seq x y z
N MET A 1 33.38 -5.43 -14.57
CA MET A 1 32.68 -4.44 -13.71
C MET A 1 31.68 -5.19 -12.84
N GLY A 2 32.05 -5.55 -11.61
CA GLY A 2 31.22 -6.39 -10.74
C GLY A 2 30.08 -5.60 -10.10
N LYS A 3 28.82 -5.88 -10.49
CA LYS A 3 27.66 -5.61 -9.64
C LYS A 3 27.38 -6.91 -8.89
N ALA A 4 28.01 -7.08 -7.74
CA ALA A 4 27.67 -8.13 -6.79
C ALA A 4 26.22 -7.90 -6.33
N THR A 5 25.31 -8.76 -6.78
CA THR A 5 23.95 -8.85 -6.29
C THR A 5 24.02 -9.42 -4.88
N VAL A 6 23.82 -8.56 -3.88
CA VAL A 6 23.57 -8.99 -2.52
C VAL A 6 22.23 -9.74 -2.49
N ASP A 7 22.29 -11.06 -2.60
CA ASP A 7 21.21 -11.98 -2.25
C ASP A 7 21.00 -11.97 -0.72
N GLY A 8 20.62 -10.80 -0.22
CA GLY A 8 20.21 -10.60 1.16
C GLY A 8 18.83 -11.21 1.34
N LYS A 9 18.79 -12.52 1.58
CA LYS A 9 17.65 -13.28 2.07
C LYS A 9 17.23 -12.68 3.43
N LYS A 10 16.51 -11.55 3.40
CA LYS A 10 16.07 -10.84 4.60
C LYS A 10 15.29 -11.83 5.47
N PRO A 11 15.73 -12.06 6.73
CA PRO A 11 15.07 -13.01 7.62
C PRO A 11 13.60 -12.62 7.69
N LYS A 12 12.72 -13.62 7.52
CA LYS A 12 11.27 -13.50 7.67
C LYS A 12 11.05 -12.89 9.05
N ALA A 13 10.92 -11.57 9.12
CA ALA A 13 10.63 -10.86 10.34
C ALA A 13 9.39 -11.55 10.88
N VAL A 14 9.58 -12.28 11.98
CA VAL A 14 8.53 -12.92 12.77
C VAL A 14 7.44 -11.87 12.79
N LYS A 15 6.34 -12.13 12.08
CA LYS A 15 5.26 -11.17 11.92
C LYS A 15 4.81 -10.91 13.34
N LYS A 16 5.35 -9.86 13.98
CA LYS A 16 4.97 -9.41 15.32
C LYS A 16 3.48 -9.31 15.19
N MET A 17 2.78 -10.29 15.79
CA MET A 17 1.40 -10.62 15.46
C MET A 17 0.66 -9.32 15.67
N LYS A 18 0.38 -8.65 14.56
CA LYS A 18 -0.21 -7.33 14.59
C LYS A 18 -1.57 -7.63 15.17
N ASP A 19 -1.80 -7.15 16.38
CA ASP A 19 -2.98 -7.53 17.18
C ASP A 19 -4.18 -7.56 16.21
N PRO A 20 -4.88 -8.70 16.09
CA PRO A 20 -5.99 -8.81 15.15
C PRO A 20 -7.08 -7.77 15.40
N ASN A 21 -7.13 -7.18 16.61
CA ASN A 21 -8.02 -6.10 17.00
C ASN A 21 -7.47 -4.71 16.68
N ALA A 22 -6.19 -4.58 16.29
CA ALA A 22 -5.62 -3.30 15.91
C ALA A 22 -6.24 -2.82 14.58
N PRO A 23 -6.64 -1.54 14.50
CA PRO A 23 -7.25 -1.01 13.30
C PRO A 23 -6.31 -1.08 12.10
N LYS A 24 -6.89 -1.28 10.92
CA LYS A 24 -6.14 -1.34 9.67
C LYS A 24 -5.53 0.02 9.38
N ARG A 25 -4.26 0.02 8.98
CA ARG A 25 -3.53 1.25 8.65
C ARG A 25 -4.22 1.97 7.50
N ALA A 26 -4.10 3.30 7.53
CA ALA A 26 -4.57 4.14 6.46
C ALA A 26 -3.98 3.70 5.10
N MET A 27 -4.81 3.68 4.08
CA MET A 27 -4.41 3.47 2.69
C MET A 27 -3.94 4.79 2.08
N SER A 28 -2.77 4.76 1.44
CA SER A 28 -2.28 5.91 0.66
C SER A 28 -3.08 6.08 -0.63
N ALA A 29 -3.06 7.28 -1.20
CA ALA A 29 -3.74 7.64 -2.44
C ALA A 29 -3.42 6.65 -3.57
N PHE A 30 -2.14 6.27 -3.69
CA PHE A 30 -1.70 5.28 -4.65
C PHE A 30 -2.39 3.92 -4.48
N PHE A 31 -2.56 3.43 -3.24
CA PHE A 31 -3.21 2.14 -3.00
C PHE A 31 -4.72 2.20 -3.24
N ILE A 32 -5.35 3.33 -2.93
CA ILE A 32 -6.77 3.54 -3.24
C ILE A 32 -6.96 3.53 -4.75
N TRP A 33 -6.18 4.33 -5.49
CA TRP A 33 -6.19 4.36 -6.95
C TRP A 33 -5.88 2.99 -7.56
N MET A 34 -4.84 2.32 -7.06
CA MET A 34 -4.44 1.00 -7.54
C MET A 34 -5.54 -0.02 -7.31
N ASN A 35 -6.24 -0.02 -6.17
CA ASN A 35 -7.33 -0.95 -5.93
C ASN A 35 -8.47 -0.78 -6.93
N GLU A 36 -8.81 0.46 -7.29
CA GLU A 36 -9.85 0.75 -8.29
C GLU A 36 -9.41 0.41 -9.72
N ASN A 37 -8.13 0.58 -10.04
CA ASN A 37 -7.60 0.38 -11.38
C ASN A 37 -6.92 -0.98 -11.57
N ARG A 38 -6.77 -1.79 -10.52
CA ARG A 38 -6.04 -3.06 -10.57
C ARG A 38 -6.61 -3.97 -11.63
N ASP A 39 -7.92 -4.09 -11.73
CA ASP A 39 -8.56 -4.98 -12.70
C ASP A 39 -8.42 -4.47 -14.13
N ARG A 40 -8.26 -3.14 -14.32
CA ARG A 40 -7.90 -2.53 -15.61
C ARG A 40 -6.46 -2.82 -16.00
N ILE A 41 -5.53 -2.75 -15.03
CA ILE A 41 -4.09 -2.89 -15.26
C ILE A 41 -3.71 -4.37 -15.39
N LYS A 42 -4.37 -5.24 -14.61
CA LYS A 42 -4.07 -6.67 -14.53
C LYS A 42 -4.45 -7.35 -15.84
N LYS A 43 -3.45 -7.83 -16.56
CA LYS A 43 -3.62 -8.70 -17.73
C LYS A 43 -3.40 -10.18 -17.37
N PRO A 44 -3.98 -11.13 -18.14
CA PRO A 44 -3.69 -12.55 -17.96
C PRO A 44 -2.18 -12.82 -18.01
N GLY A 45 -1.69 -13.61 -17.06
CA GLY A 45 -0.26 -13.94 -16.94
C GLY A 45 0.61 -12.92 -16.20
N MET A 46 0.11 -11.73 -15.87
CA MET A 46 0.88 -10.77 -15.07
C MET A 46 0.99 -11.23 -13.61
N SER A 47 2.20 -11.15 -13.05
CA SER A 47 2.40 -11.33 -11.61
C SER A 47 1.91 -10.11 -10.84
N VAL A 48 1.68 -10.26 -9.52
CA VAL A 48 1.33 -9.12 -8.64
C VAL A 48 2.40 -8.03 -8.69
N GLY A 49 3.68 -8.43 -8.82
CA GLY A 49 4.80 -7.49 -8.95
C GLY A 49 4.75 -6.70 -10.26
N ASP A 50 4.34 -7.33 -11.37
CA ASP A 50 4.25 -6.65 -12.67
C ASP A 50 3.06 -5.69 -12.72
N VAL A 51 1.93 -6.06 -12.12
CA VAL A 51 0.79 -5.15 -11.94
C VAL A 51 1.19 -3.95 -11.09
N ALA A 52 1.96 -4.15 -10.01
CA ALA A 52 2.44 -3.05 -9.16
C ALA A 52 3.40 -2.11 -9.91
N LYS A 53 4.28 -2.64 -10.77
CA LYS A 53 5.16 -1.81 -11.62
C LYS A 53 4.35 -0.99 -12.62
N ALA A 54 3.41 -1.61 -13.33
CA ALA A 54 2.56 -0.93 -14.31
C ALA A 54 1.71 0.17 -13.64
N ALA A 55 1.10 -0.15 -12.48
CA ALA A 55 0.39 0.80 -11.66
C ALA A 55 1.27 1.99 -11.23
N GLY A 56 2.52 1.73 -10.83
CA GLY A 56 3.46 2.78 -10.44
C GLY A 56 3.80 3.75 -11.58
N ILE A 57 3.93 3.24 -12.81
CA ILE A 57 4.21 4.04 -14.00
C ILE A 57 3.00 4.93 -14.34
N GLU A 58 1.79 4.36 -14.40
CA GLU A 58 0.56 5.11 -14.63
C GLU A 58 0.33 6.17 -13.54
N TRP A 59 0.56 5.82 -12.27
CA TRP A 59 0.47 6.76 -11.16
C TRP A 59 1.50 7.89 -11.27
N ALA A 60 2.73 7.60 -11.69
CA ALA A 60 3.74 8.64 -11.87
C ALA A 60 3.41 9.59 -13.03
N ALA A 61 2.80 9.08 -14.10
CA ALA A 61 2.38 9.88 -15.26
C ALA A 61 1.13 10.73 -15.00
N MET A 62 0.32 10.37 -14.01
CA MET A 62 -0.89 11.11 -13.65
C MET A 62 -0.55 12.47 -13.03
N THR A 63 -1.24 13.52 -13.49
CA THR A 63 -1.07 14.89 -12.98
C THR A 63 -2.05 15.21 -11.87
N ASP A 64 -3.34 14.92 -12.05
CA ASP A 64 -4.36 15.12 -11.04
C ASP A 64 -4.57 13.87 -10.20
N LYS A 65 -4.13 13.94 -8.94
CA LYS A 65 -4.26 12.87 -7.95
C LYS A 65 -5.24 13.25 -6.83
N SER A 66 -5.83 14.44 -6.92
CA SER A 66 -6.55 15.10 -5.83
C SER A 66 -7.70 14.26 -5.30
N GLN A 67 -8.41 13.56 -6.19
CA GLN A 67 -9.50 12.65 -5.83
C GLN A 67 -9.03 11.55 -4.85
N TRP A 68 -7.90 10.90 -5.14
CA TRP A 68 -7.38 9.81 -4.31
C TRP A 68 -6.60 10.32 -3.10
N GLU A 69 -5.95 11.48 -3.22
CA GLU A 69 -5.30 12.16 -2.10
C GLU A 69 -6.30 12.58 -1.04
N LYS A 70 -7.44 13.15 -1.44
CA LYS A 70 -8.53 13.47 -0.51
C LYS A 70 -9.06 12.23 0.21
N ARG A 71 -9.30 11.13 -0.53
CA ARG A 71 -9.73 9.86 0.08
C ARG A 71 -8.68 9.29 1.02
N ALA A 72 -7.39 9.40 0.67
CA ALA A 72 -6.30 8.97 1.54
C ALA A 72 -6.20 9.82 2.81
N GLU A 73 -6.47 11.11 2.72
CA GLU A 73 -6.54 12.01 3.87
C GLU A 73 -7.71 11.66 4.79
N GLU A 74 -8.89 11.38 4.22
CA GLU A 74 -10.06 10.90 4.97
C GLU A 74 -9.77 9.55 5.65
N ASP A 75 -9.13 8.62 4.93
CA ASP A 75 -8.73 7.31 5.47
C ASP A 75 -7.68 7.44 6.57
N LYS A 76 -6.76 8.41 6.44
CA LYS A 76 -5.79 8.78 7.48
C LYS A 76 -6.50 9.30 8.73
N LYS A 77 -7.45 10.22 8.59
CA LYS A 77 -8.26 10.74 9.72
C LYS A 77 -9.06 9.62 10.40
N ARG A 78 -9.65 8.69 9.63
CA ARG A 78 -10.30 7.48 10.19
C ARG A 78 -9.31 6.69 11.02
N TYR A 79 -8.18 6.31 10.43
CA TYR A 79 -7.17 5.49 11.10
C TYR A 79 -6.61 6.16 12.37
N GLU A 80 -6.37 7.47 12.34
CA GLU A 80 -5.91 8.23 13.51
C GLU A 80 -6.91 8.14 14.68
N ARG A 81 -8.21 8.28 14.39
CA ARG A 81 -9.26 8.11 15.41
C ARG A 81 -9.34 6.68 15.93
N GLU A 82 -9.32 5.70 15.03
CA GLU A 82 -9.41 4.28 15.39
C GLU A 82 -8.19 3.82 16.20
N ILE A 83 -6.99 4.21 15.81
CA ILE A 83 -5.76 3.82 16.51
C ILE A 83 -5.63 4.51 17.86
N ALA A 84 -6.11 5.74 17.99
CA ALA A 84 -6.18 6.42 19.28
C ALA A 84 -7.15 5.70 20.24
N ALA A 85 -8.35 5.36 19.76
CA ALA A 85 -9.33 4.60 20.54
C ALA A 85 -8.83 3.21 20.92
N TYR A 86 -8.17 2.51 19.99
CA TYR A 86 -7.57 1.20 20.25
C TYR A 86 -6.46 1.28 21.31
N LYS A 87 -5.58 2.27 21.22
CA LYS A 87 -4.50 2.47 22.20
C LYS A 87 -5.00 2.86 23.60
N ASN A 88 -6.15 3.53 23.70
CA ASN A 88 -6.75 3.87 24.99
C ASN A 88 -7.43 2.65 25.65
N LYS A 89 -7.78 1.62 24.87
CA LYS A 89 -8.38 0.37 25.36
C LYS A 89 -7.37 -0.71 25.75
N GLN A 90 -6.08 -0.51 25.47
CA GLN A 90 -4.99 -1.41 25.82
C GLN A 90 -4.38 -0.98 27.15
#